data_AF-A0A7X8C606-F1
#
_entry.id   AF-A0A7X8C606-F1
#
_cell.length_a   1.000
_cell.length_b   1.000
_cell.length_c   1.000
_cell.angle_alpha   90.00
_cell.angle_beta   90.00
_cell.angle_gamma   90.00
#
_symmetry.space_group_name_H-M   'P 1'
#
loop_
_entity.id
_entity.type
_entity.pdbx_description
1 polymer ?
#
loop_
_entity_poly.entity_id
_entity_poly.type
_entity_poly.pdbx_seq_one_letter_code
_entity_poly.pdbx_strand_id
1 'polypeptide(L)' 'MKEILSYLGVIIMLAGVALLAYYHFGNRPTNVVLTSAGILVFIGFLVQIFMYKKNR' A
#
# COMPACT_ATOMS: atom_id res chain seq x y z
N MET A 1 3.09 -3.28 20.43
CA MET A 1 2.88 -2.09 19.55
C MET A 1 4.05 -1.82 18.59
N LYS A 2 5.33 -1.91 19.01
CA LYS A 2 6.48 -1.69 18.12
C LYS A 2 6.52 -2.63 16.91
N GLU A 3 6.12 -3.89 17.08
CA GLU A 3 6.10 -4.88 15.99
C GLU A 3 5.06 -4.56 14.91
N ILE A 4 3.83 -4.20 15.29
CA ILE A 4 2.79 -3.79 14.33
C ILE A 4 3.26 -2.61 13.49
N LEU A 5 3.98 -1.66 14.10
CA LEU A 5 4.55 -0.52 13.40
C LEU A 5 5.62 -0.92 12.37
N SER A 6 6.35 -2.01 12.62
CA SER A 6 7.33 -2.58 11.67
C SER A 6 6.67 -3.19 10.42
N TYR A 7 5.41 -3.63 10.53
CA TYR A 7 4.65 -4.20 9.42
C TYR A 7 3.72 -3.20 8.74
N LEU A 8 3.66 -1.96 9.23
CA LEU A 8 2.74 -0.94 8.74
C LEU A 8 2.90 -0.67 7.23
N GLY A 9 4.15 -0.59 6.75
CA GLY A 9 4.43 -0.38 5.32
C GLY A 9 3.91 -1.54 4.45
N VAL A 10 4.12 -2.78 4.90
CA VAL A 10 3.59 -3.99 4.24
C VAL A 10 2.06 -3.99 4.23
N ILE A 11 1.42 -3.66 5.36
CA ILE A 11 -0.05 -3.63 5.47
C ILE A 11 -0.64 -2.61 4.49
N ILE A 12 -0.05 -1.40 4.42
CA ILE A 12 -0.50 -0.34 3.51
C ILE A 12 -0.29 -0.75 2.05
N MET A 13 0.84 -1.40 1.72
CA MET A 13 1.08 -1.95 0.37
C MET A 13 0.04 -3.01 0.00
N LEU A 14 -0.26 -3.95 0.90
CA LEU A 14 -1.26 -4.99 0.65
C LEU A 14 -2.66 -4.41 0.42
N ALA A 15 -3.03 -3.37 1.16
CA ALA A 15 -4.29 -2.65 0.94
C ALA A 15 -4.34 -1.99 -0.45
N GLY A 16 -3.25 -1.37 -0.89
CA GLY A 16 -3.14 -0.82 -2.24
C GLY A 16 -3.23 -1.89 -3.33
N VAL A 17 -2.58 -3.04 -3.16
CA VAL A 17 -2.66 -4.18 -4.09
C VAL A 17 -4.08 -4.75 -4.15
N ALA A 18 -4.78 -4.86 -3.02
CA ALA A 18 -6.16 -5.31 -2.99
C ALA A 18 -7.10 -4.36 -3.75
N LEU A 19 -6.87 -3.04 -3.64
CA LEU A 19 -7.61 -2.03 -4.41
C LEU A 19 -7.30 -2.09 -5.91
N LEU A 20 -6.04 -2.35 -6.29
CA LEU A 20 -5.67 -2.60 -7.68
C LEU A 20 -6.36 -3.83 -8.24
N ALA A 21 -6.40 -4.92 -7.47
CA ALA A 21 -7.12 -6.13 -7.83
C ALA A 21 -8.62 -5.85 -8.00
N TYR A 22 -9.23 -5.10 -7.07
CA TYR A 22 -10.63 -4.70 -7.19
C TYR A 22 -10.91 -3.85 -8.43
N TYR A 23 -10.02 -2.90 -8.76
CA TYR A 23 -10.12 -2.11 -9.98
C TYR A 23 -10.05 -2.99 -11.25
N HIS A 24 -9.03 -3.87 -11.31
CA HIS A 24 -8.75 -4.69 -12.49
C HIS A 24 -9.81 -5.77 -12.71
N PHE A 25 -10.15 -6.55 -11.68
CA PHE A 25 -11.14 -7.63 -11.77
C PHE A 25 -12.58 -7.13 -11.73
N GLY A 26 -12.83 -5.96 -11.13
CA GLY A 26 -14.16 -5.33 -11.11
C GLY A 26 -14.51 -4.59 -12.40
N ASN A 27 -13.58 -4.52 -13.37
CA ASN A 27 -13.71 -3.81 -14.65
C ASN A 27 -14.29 -2.39 -14.48
N ARG A 28 -13.92 -1.70 -13.39
CA ARG A 28 -14.46 -0.38 -13.07
C ARG A 28 -13.62 0.68 -13.78
N PRO A 29 -14.17 1.50 -14.68
CA PRO A 29 -13.41 2.51 -15.42
C PRO A 29 -13.02 3.73 -14.56
N THR A 30 -13.08 3.62 -13.24
CA THR A 30 -12.89 4.76 -12.34
C THR A 30 -11.41 5.01 -12.10
N ASN A 31 -10.85 5.98 -12.82
CA ASN A 31 -9.46 6.44 -12.65
C ASN A 31 -9.11 6.81 -11.20
N VAL A 32 -10.10 7.24 -10.41
CA VAL A 32 -9.92 7.54 -8.97
C VAL A 32 -9.47 6.32 -8.17
N VAL A 33 -10.02 5.12 -8.46
CA VAL A 33 -9.66 3.89 -7.75
C VAL A 33 -8.26 3.43 -8.13
N LEU A 34 -7.90 3.53 -9.42
CA LEU A 34 -6.56 3.21 -9.89
C LEU A 34 -5.51 4.14 -9.26
N THR A 35 -5.78 5.45 -9.27
CA THR A 35 -4.88 6.46 -8.71
C THR A 35 -4.72 6.29 -7.20
N SER A 36 -5.82 6.09 -6.45
CA SER A 36 -5.74 5.88 -4.99
C SER A 36 -5.00 4.60 -4.63
N ALA A 37 -5.21 3.52 -5.39
CA ALA A 37 -4.50 2.27 -5.20
C ALA A 37 -3.00 2.41 -5.48
N GLY A 38 -2.63 3.10 -6.56
CA GLY A 38 -1.23 3.42 -6.88
C GLY A 38 -0.55 4.25 -5.78
N ILE A 39 -1.23 5.28 -5.27
CA ILE A 39 -0.73 6.11 -4.16
C ILE A 39 -0.52 5.27 -2.90
N LEU A 40 -1.46 4.38 -2.56
CA LEU A 40 -1.35 3.51 -1.39
C LEU A 40 -0.15 2.56 -1.49
N VAL A 41 0.05 1.93 -2.64
CA VAL A 41 1.23 1.07 -2.86
C VAL A 41 2.52 1.88 -2.72
N PHE A 42 2.57 3.07 -3.32
CA PHE A 42 3.76 3.94 -3.27
C PHE A 42 4.07 4.43 -1.85
N ILE A 43 3.07 4.90 -1.12
CA ILE A 43 3.22 5.34 0.28
C ILE A 43 3.63 4.16 1.16
N GLY A 44 2.99 3.00 1.02
CA GLY A 44 3.34 1.80 1.77
C GLY A 44 4.80 1.40 1.53
N PHE A 45 5.27 1.47 0.29
CA PHE A 45 6.66 1.21 -0.07
C PHE A 45 7.64 2.19 0.60
N LEU A 46 7.35 3.49 0.55
CA LEU A 46 8.18 4.50 1.22
C LEU A 46 8.22 4.27 2.73
N VAL A 47 7.06 4.06 3.36
CA VAL A 47 6.97 3.76 4.80
C VAL A 47 7.78 2.52 5.15
N GLN A 48 7.73 1.47 4.32
CA GLN A 48 8.51 0.26 4.54
C GLN A 48 10.02 0.53 4.48
N ILE A 49 10.50 1.33 3.53
CA ILE A 49 11.91 1.73 3.43
C ILE A 49 12.33 2.53 4.67
N PHE A 50 11.54 3.52 5.08
CA PHE A 50 11.86 4.35 6.24
C PHE A 50 11.85 3.55 7.55
N MET A 51 10.90 2.64 7.72
CA MET A 51 10.85 1.75 8.88
C MET A 51 12.02 0.77 8.90
N TYR A 52 12.36 0.18 7.75
CA TYR A 52 13.50 -0.72 7.63
C TYR A 52 14.83 -0.01 7.96
N LYS A 53 15.00 1.23 7.50
CA LYS A 53 16.18 2.06 7.80
C LYS A 53 16.26 2.46 9.28
N LYS A 54 15.12 2.67 9.95
CA LYS A 54 15.06 3.03 11.37
C LYS A 54 15.28 1.85 12.31
N ASN A 55 15.00 0.62 11.86
CA ASN A 55 15.08 -0.59 12.68
C ASN A 55 16.45 -1.31 12.57
N ARG A 56 17.36 -0.80 11.73
CA ARG A 56 18.80 -1.13 11.70
C ARG A 56 19.60 -0.01 12.34
#